data_AF-A0A3D2EGE7-F1
#
_entry.id   AF-A0A3D2EGE7-F1
#
_cell.length_a   1.000
_cell.length_b   1.000
_cell.length_c   1.000
_cell.angle_alpha   90.00
_cell.angle_beta   90.00
_cell.angle_gamma   90.00
#
_symmetry.space_group_name_H-M   'P 1'
#
loop_
_entity.id
_entity.type
_entity.pdbx_description
1 polymer ?
#
loop_
_entity_poly.entity_id
_entity_poly.type
_entity_poly.pdbx_seq_one_letter_code
_entity_poly.pdbx_strand_id
1 'polypeptide(L)'
;EINVTGRKGFITGGRVSAANVIRVKTLGSPMGADTIVEVGADPSVKLRIQELQKLVVEHKKAIEISHPVLTANMQKLRQGVKLKPDQMKYFQEMLQEENRRNQEIEQYLQEMESLQAILDASSNAKVEVSGEVFAGTKICIGDVSMVVKNSMKFCKFVKQQGDVKMTAL
;
A
#
# COMPACT_ATOMS: atom_id res chain seq x y z
N GLU A 1 -4.14 -8.33 -15.46
CA GLU A 1 -2.89 -8.36 -16.27
C GLU A 1 -2.99 -7.32 -17.38
N ILE A 2 -1.87 -6.80 -17.86
CA ILE A 2 -1.82 -5.83 -18.96
C ILE A 2 -1.10 -6.49 -20.14
N ASN A 3 -1.74 -6.53 -21.30
CA ASN A 3 -1.19 -7.10 -22.52
C ASN A 3 -1.20 -6.06 -23.64
N VAL A 4 -0.02 -5.54 -23.97
CA VAL A 4 0.24 -4.52 -25.01
C VAL A 4 1.18 -5.11 -26.08
N THR A 5 0.76 -6.22 -26.68
CA THR A 5 1.54 -6.98 -27.69
C THR A 5 1.23 -6.58 -29.14
N GLY A 6 0.34 -5.60 -29.35
CA GLY A 6 -0.03 -5.13 -30.69
C GLY A 6 1.14 -4.56 -31.50
N ARG A 7 0.97 -4.42 -32.83
CA ARG A 7 2.02 -3.88 -33.72
C ARG A 7 2.55 -2.51 -33.27
N LYS A 8 1.68 -1.66 -32.70
CA LYS A 8 2.00 -0.35 -32.11
C LYS A 8 1.93 -0.35 -30.57
N GLY A 9 2.27 -1.47 -29.94
CA GLY A 9 2.18 -1.60 -28.49
C GLY A 9 3.37 -0.99 -27.75
N PHE A 10 3.26 0.26 -27.32
CA PHE A 10 4.29 0.92 -26.52
C PHE A 10 3.70 1.54 -25.26
N ILE A 11 4.48 1.53 -24.18
CA ILE A 11 4.17 2.21 -22.93
C ILE A 11 5.20 3.32 -22.76
N THR A 12 4.76 4.57 -22.82
CA THR A 12 5.61 5.76 -22.75
C THR A 12 4.98 6.79 -21.83
N GLY A 13 5.71 7.22 -20.81
CA GLY A 13 5.32 8.32 -19.92
C GLY A 13 4.33 7.91 -18.83
N GLY A 14 4.55 8.43 -17.62
CA GLY A 14 3.65 8.26 -16.49
C GLY A 14 3.89 6.98 -15.70
N ARG A 15 2.84 6.49 -15.04
CA ARG A 15 2.87 5.29 -14.19
C ARG A 15 1.84 4.28 -14.68
N VAL A 16 2.27 3.05 -14.95
CA VAL A 16 1.41 1.92 -15.29
C VAL A 16 1.52 0.88 -14.19
N SER A 17 0.40 0.35 -13.71
CA SER A 17 0.36 -0.67 -12.67
C SER A 17 -0.47 -1.88 -13.09
N ALA A 18 -0.04 -3.09 -12.74
CA ALA A 18 -0.80 -4.32 -12.97
C ALA A 18 -0.69 -5.29 -11.80
N ALA A 19 -1.75 -6.05 -11.55
CA ALA A 19 -1.78 -7.05 -10.49
C ALA A 19 -0.77 -8.20 -10.71
N ASN A 20 -0.78 -8.84 -11.88
CA ASN A 20 0.00 -10.08 -12.11
C ASN A 20 1.12 -9.91 -13.14
N VAL A 21 0.78 -9.65 -14.40
CA VAL A 21 1.74 -9.65 -15.50
C VAL A 21 1.55 -8.41 -16.37
N ILE A 22 2.66 -7.84 -16.83
CA ILE A 22 2.69 -6.83 -17.90
C ILE A 22 3.46 -7.41 -19.08
N ARG A 23 2.78 -7.61 -20.20
CA ARG A 23 3.38 -7.91 -21.49
C ARG A 23 3.33 -6.68 -22.36
N VAL A 24 4.46 -6.27 -22.90
CA VAL A 24 4.55 -5.07 -23.74
C VAL A 24 5.60 -5.26 -24.81
N LYS A 25 5.38 -4.71 -26.00
CA LYS A 25 6.39 -4.75 -27.05
C LYS A 25 7.50 -3.73 -26.81
N THR A 26 7.14 -2.48 -26.53
CA THR A 26 8.12 -1.42 -26.30
C THR A 26 7.85 -0.70 -24.98
N LEU A 27 8.86 -0.61 -24.12
CA LEU A 27 8.77 0.09 -22.84
C LEU A 27 9.69 1.31 -22.78
N GLY A 28 9.14 2.44 -22.37
CA GLY A 28 9.85 3.70 -22.32
C GLY A 28 9.94 4.38 -23.68
N SER A 29 10.61 5.54 -23.69
CA SER A 29 10.80 6.36 -24.88
C SER A 29 12.29 6.67 -25.08
N PRO A 30 12.80 6.68 -26.32
CA PRO A 30 14.14 7.16 -26.62
C PRO A 30 14.32 8.66 -26.29
N MET A 31 13.24 9.42 -26.17
CA MET A 31 13.26 10.83 -25.77
C MET A 31 13.38 11.04 -24.24
N GLY A 32 13.55 9.98 -23.45
CA GLY A 32 13.77 10.09 -22.01
C GLY A 32 12.51 10.38 -21.19
N ALA A 33 11.34 9.95 -21.66
CA ALA A 33 10.11 10.07 -20.89
C ALA A 33 10.16 9.17 -19.64
N ASP A 34 10.05 9.76 -18.46
CA ASP A 34 9.96 9.03 -17.20
C ASP A 34 8.75 8.08 -17.22
N THR A 35 9.05 6.79 -17.31
CA THR A 35 8.06 5.73 -17.39
C THR A 35 8.26 4.80 -16.20
N ILE A 36 7.23 4.70 -15.35
CA ILE A 36 7.24 3.86 -14.15
C ILE A 36 6.27 2.71 -14.39
N VAL A 37 6.78 1.49 -14.30
CA VAL A 37 5.99 0.26 -14.45
C VAL A 37 5.95 -0.43 -13.10
N GLU A 38 4.78 -0.77 -12.61
CA GLU A 38 4.60 -1.44 -11.33
C GLU A 38 3.82 -2.74 -11.54
N VAL A 39 4.36 -3.87 -11.06
CA VAL A 39 3.69 -5.18 -11.11
C VAL A 39 3.66 -5.82 -9.74
N GLY A 40 2.63 -6.62 -9.46
CA GLY A 40 2.48 -7.28 -8.15
C GLY A 40 1.90 -6.37 -7.07
N ALA A 41 1.56 -5.13 -7.41
CA ALA A 41 0.82 -4.24 -6.55
C ALA A 41 -0.53 -3.99 -7.20
N ASP A 42 -1.60 -4.56 -6.62
CA ASP A 42 -2.95 -4.17 -7.01
C ASP A 42 -3.20 -2.73 -6.52
N PRO A 43 -3.41 -1.76 -7.43
CA PRO A 43 -3.57 -0.37 -7.05
C PRO A 43 -4.82 -0.14 -6.20
N SER A 44 -5.88 -0.93 -6.39
CA SER A 44 -7.10 -0.85 -5.58
C SER A 44 -6.85 -1.34 -4.16
N VAL A 45 -6.11 -2.44 -3.99
CA VAL A 45 -5.71 -2.93 -2.66
C VAL A 45 -4.78 -1.94 -1.96
N LYS A 46 -3.80 -1.37 -2.68
CA LYS A 46 -2.87 -0.37 -2.13
C LYS A 46 -3.59 0.91 -1.69
N LEU A 47 -4.56 1.38 -2.48
CA LEU A 47 -5.43 2.50 -2.11
C LEU A 47 -6.25 2.17 -0.86
N ARG A 48 -6.82 0.97 -0.78
CA ARG A 48 -7.58 0.52 0.38
C ARG A 48 -6.75 0.48 1.66
N ILE A 49 -5.52 -0.04 1.59
CA ILE A 49 -4.57 -0.03 2.71
C ILE A 49 -4.27 1.42 3.14
N GLN A 50 -4.06 2.34 2.20
CA GLN A 50 -3.85 3.76 2.53
C GLN A 50 -5.08 4.42 3.17
N GLU A 51 -6.29 4.07 2.74
CA GLU A 51 -7.53 4.55 3.37
C GLU A 51 -7.67 4.04 4.80
N LEU A 52 -7.50 2.72 5.01
CA LEU A 52 -7.54 2.10 6.33
C LEU A 52 -6.49 2.71 7.26
N GLN A 53 -5.28 2.95 6.76
CA GLN A 53 -4.21 3.58 7.53
C GLN A 53 -4.58 5.00 7.97
N LYS A 54 -5.24 5.79 7.11
CA LYS A 54 -5.74 7.12 7.48
C LYS A 54 -6.80 7.05 8.58
N LEU A 55 -7.75 6.13 8.45
CA LEU A 55 -8.78 5.90 9.45
C LEU A 55 -8.16 5.53 10.81
N VAL A 56 -7.22 4.58 10.84
CA VAL A 56 -6.50 4.19 12.06
C VAL A 56 -5.83 5.39 12.71
N VAL A 57 -5.13 6.23 11.94
CA VAL A 57 -4.47 7.44 12.47
C VAL A 57 -5.48 8.44 13.05
N GLU A 58 -6.62 8.63 12.40
CA GLU A 58 -7.68 9.53 12.86
C GLU A 58 -8.31 9.02 14.16
N HIS A 59 -8.70 7.74 14.22
CA HIS A 59 -9.23 7.11 15.43
C HIS A 59 -8.22 7.16 16.57
N LYS A 60 -6.93 6.90 16.30
CA LYS A 60 -5.87 6.93 17.30
C LYS A 60 -5.64 8.34 17.86
N LYS A 61 -5.67 9.38 17.01
CA LYS A 61 -5.65 10.78 17.46
C LYS A 61 -6.85 11.12 18.34
N ALA A 62 -8.05 10.68 17.96
CA ALA A 62 -9.25 10.92 18.75
C ALA A 62 -9.18 10.25 20.13
N ILE A 63 -8.55 9.07 20.22
CA ILE A 63 -8.24 8.39 21.48
C ILE A 63 -7.21 9.19 22.28
N GLU A 64 -6.07 9.56 21.70
CA GLU A 64 -5.04 10.35 22.39
C GLU A 64 -5.57 11.65 23.00
N ILE A 65 -6.53 12.31 22.35
CA ILE A 65 -7.20 13.52 22.87
C ILE A 65 -8.14 13.19 24.03
N SER A 66 -8.86 12.07 23.97
CA SER A 66 -9.85 11.67 24.98
C SER A 66 -9.26 10.92 26.18
N HIS A 67 -8.12 10.26 25.99
CA HIS A 67 -7.40 9.48 26.99
C HIS A 67 -6.97 10.26 28.26
N PRO A 68 -6.44 11.51 28.18
CA PRO A 68 -6.10 12.27 29.38
C PRO A 68 -7.33 12.69 30.19
N VAL A 69 -8.47 12.95 29.52
CA VAL A 69 -9.74 13.28 30.20
C VAL A 69 -10.25 12.06 30.98
N LEU A 70 -10.20 10.87 30.37
CA LEU A 70 -10.55 9.61 31.01
C LEU A 70 -9.61 9.30 32.18
N THR A 71 -8.29 9.40 31.98
CA THR A 71 -7.29 9.15 33.02
C THR A 71 -7.43 10.11 34.19
N ALA A 72 -7.69 11.40 33.94
CA ALA A 72 -7.93 12.40 34.98
C ALA A 72 -9.20 12.11 35.79
N ASN A 73 -10.28 11.68 35.14
CA ASN A 73 -11.51 11.28 35.83
C ASN A 73 -11.32 9.98 36.64
N MET A 74 -10.55 9.03 36.12
CA MET A 74 -10.22 7.78 36.81
C MET A 74 -9.33 8.04 38.05
N GLN A 75 -8.37 8.96 37.97
CA GLN A 75 -7.57 9.41 39.13
C GLN A 75 -8.44 10.09 40.20
N LYS A 76 -9.38 10.96 39.81
CA LYS A 76 -10.31 11.61 40.75
C LYS A 76 -11.20 10.59 41.48
N LEU A 77 -11.69 9.56 40.77
CA LEU A 77 -12.41 8.44 41.35
C LEU A 77 -11.56 7.67 42.37
N ARG A 78 -10.30 7.36 42.03
CA ARG A 78 -9.36 6.66 42.93
C ARG A 78 -8.97 7.48 44.17
N GLN A 79 -8.99 8.81 44.07
CA GLN A 79 -8.78 9.72 45.19
C GLN A 79 -10.02 9.86 46.11
N GLY A 80 -11.10 9.12 45.85
CA GLY A 80 -12.30 9.13 46.69
C GLY A 80 -13.25 10.30 46.42
N VAL A 81 -13.05 11.05 45.33
CA VAL A 81 -13.98 12.12 44.92
C VAL A 81 -15.25 11.48 44.37
N LYS A 82 -16.37 11.68 45.06
CA LYS A 82 -17.70 11.23 44.60
C LYS A 82 -18.10 12.02 43.36
N LEU A 83 -18.02 11.38 42.19
CA LEU A 83 -18.58 11.91 40.96
C LEU A 83 -20.12 11.95 41.07
N LYS A 84 -20.73 13.00 40.52
CA LYS A 84 -22.19 13.08 40.37
C LYS A 84 -22.67 11.93 39.44
N PRO A 85 -23.88 11.40 39.62
CA PRO A 85 -24.40 10.30 38.80
C PRO A 85 -24.35 10.59 37.28
N ASP A 86 -24.56 11.83 36.85
CA ASP A 86 -24.39 12.24 35.45
C ASP A 86 -22.95 12.13 34.94
N GLN A 87 -21.95 12.46 35.77
CA GLN A 87 -20.54 12.34 35.40
C GLN A 87 -20.08 10.88 35.35
N MET A 88 -20.66 10.02 36.20
CA MET A 88 -20.38 8.58 36.18
C MET A 88 -20.90 7.94 34.89
N LYS A 89 -22.11 8.33 34.44
CA LYS A 89 -22.68 7.88 33.16
C LYS A 89 -21.84 8.34 31.97
N TYR A 90 -21.50 9.63 31.91
CA TYR A 90 -20.66 10.18 30.85
C TYR A 90 -19.28 9.49 30.79
N PHE A 91 -18.70 9.18 31.95
CA PHE A 91 -17.44 8.45 32.04
C PHE A 91 -17.55 7.00 31.51
N GLN A 92 -18.63 6.29 31.85
CA GLN A 92 -18.89 4.95 31.30
C GLN A 92 -19.11 4.96 29.80
N GLU A 93 -19.91 5.90 29.28
CA GLU A 93 -20.13 6.08 27.84
C GLU A 93 -18.81 6.37 27.12
N MET A 94 -17.99 7.24 27.68
CA MET A 94 -16.70 7.61 27.09
C MET A 94 -15.68 6.45 27.11
N LEU A 95 -15.68 5.62 28.15
CA LEU A 95 -14.90 4.37 28.20
C LEU A 95 -15.39 3.35 27.18
N GLN A 96 -16.71 3.20 27.02
CA GLN A 96 -17.28 2.30 26.02
C GLN A 96 -16.92 2.76 24.60
N GLU A 97 -17.01 4.06 24.32
CA GLU A 97 -16.63 4.63 23.02
C GLU A 97 -15.11 4.57 22.76
N GLU A 98 -14.26 4.68 23.78
CA GLU A 98 -12.82 4.44 23.62
C GLU A 98 -12.53 2.97 23.30
N ASN A 99 -13.13 2.03 24.05
CA ASN A 99 -12.98 0.60 23.79
C ASN A 99 -13.49 0.22 22.40
N ARG A 100 -14.63 0.77 21.97
CA ARG A 100 -15.17 0.53 20.63
C ARG A 100 -14.21 1.04 19.55
N ARG A 101 -13.67 2.25 19.70
CA ARG A 101 -12.68 2.81 18.77
C ARG A 101 -11.38 1.99 18.75
N ASN A 102 -10.93 1.47 19.89
CA ASN A 102 -9.77 0.58 19.94
C ASN A 102 -10.04 -0.75 19.21
N GLN A 103 -11.23 -1.33 19.38
CA GLN A 103 -11.63 -2.53 18.63
C GLN A 103 -11.71 -2.27 17.13
N GLU A 104 -12.29 -1.14 16.71
CA GLU A 104 -12.32 -0.73 15.30
C GLU A 104 -10.88 -0.60 14.74
N ILE A 105 -9.94 -0.02 15.49
CA ILE A 105 -8.52 0.06 15.10
C ILE A 105 -7.92 -1.34 14.93
N GLU A 106 -8.13 -2.26 15.87
CA GLU A 106 -7.63 -3.63 15.75
C GLU A 106 -8.19 -4.33 14.51
N GLN A 107 -9.49 -4.16 14.22
CA GLN A 107 -10.12 -4.70 13.02
C GLN A 107 -9.49 -4.12 11.74
N TYR A 108 -9.30 -2.80 11.67
CA TYR A 108 -8.66 -2.17 10.52
C TYR A 108 -7.21 -2.64 10.34
N LEU A 109 -6.46 -2.85 11.42
CA LEU A 109 -5.11 -3.38 11.36
C LEU A 109 -5.08 -4.83 10.85
N GLN A 110 -6.00 -5.68 11.30
CA GLN A 110 -6.13 -7.05 10.79
C GLN A 110 -6.53 -7.09 9.31
N GLU A 111 -7.44 -6.21 8.89
CA GLU A 111 -7.82 -6.07 7.47
C GLU A 111 -6.62 -5.61 6.64
N MET A 112 -5.85 -4.62 7.11
CA MET A 112 -4.62 -4.18 6.46
C MET A 112 -3.59 -5.32 6.33
N GLU A 113 -3.38 -6.11 7.38
CA GLU A 113 -2.44 -7.25 7.34
C GLU A 113 -2.90 -8.32 6.34
N SER A 114 -4.20 -8.60 6.28
CA SER A 114 -4.77 -9.53 5.31
C SER A 114 -4.59 -9.04 3.87
N LEU A 115 -4.84 -7.75 3.63
CA LEU A 115 -4.64 -7.12 2.31
C LEU A 115 -3.14 -7.10 1.92
N GLN A 116 -2.26 -6.88 2.88
CA GLN A 116 -0.81 -6.96 2.68
C GLN A 116 -0.37 -8.38 2.31
N ALA A 117 -0.92 -9.40 2.98
CA ALA A 117 -0.64 -10.80 2.67
C ALA A 117 -1.13 -11.20 1.27
N ILE A 118 -2.26 -10.65 0.81
CA ILE A 118 -2.76 -10.87 -0.56
C ILE A 118 -1.79 -10.26 -1.58
N LEU A 119 -1.27 -9.06 -1.31
CA LEU A 119 -0.24 -8.42 -2.16
C LEU A 119 1.04 -9.27 -2.23
N ASP A 120 1.49 -9.79 -1.08
CA ASP A 120 2.68 -10.64 -1.01
C ASP A 120 2.47 -11.99 -1.71
N ALA A 121 1.28 -12.59 -1.60
CA ALA A 121 0.94 -13.82 -2.29
C ALA A 121 0.91 -13.65 -3.83
N SER A 122 0.61 -12.44 -4.33
CA SER A 122 0.72 -12.10 -5.76
C SER A 122 2.15 -11.86 -6.26
N SER A 123 3.19 -12.15 -5.46
CA SER A 123 4.61 -11.94 -5.78
C SER A 123 5.15 -12.71 -7.00
N ASN A 124 4.35 -13.49 -7.73
CA ASN A 124 4.71 -14.03 -9.06
C ASN A 124 4.63 -12.99 -10.19
N ALA A 125 4.74 -11.72 -9.82
CA ALA A 125 4.67 -10.61 -10.72
C ALA A 125 5.87 -10.57 -11.67
N LYS A 126 5.59 -10.40 -12.96
CA LYS A 126 6.61 -10.37 -14.01
C LYS A 126 6.29 -9.35 -15.09
N VAL A 127 7.34 -8.76 -15.64
CA VAL A 127 7.27 -7.87 -16.79
C VAL A 127 7.97 -8.54 -17.96
N GLU A 128 7.25 -8.77 -19.04
CA GLU A 128 7.74 -9.41 -20.27
C GLU A 128 7.79 -8.37 -21.39
N VAL A 129 8.98 -8.11 -21.92
CA VAL A 129 9.23 -7.14 -22.99
C VAL A 129 9.65 -7.89 -24.25
N SER A 130 8.76 -7.96 -25.24
CA SER A 130 9.01 -8.69 -26.49
C SER A 130 9.73 -7.88 -27.57
N GLY A 131 9.91 -6.58 -27.39
CA GLY A 131 10.64 -5.72 -28.31
C GLY A 131 11.83 -5.08 -27.62
N GLU A 132 11.68 -3.83 -27.16
CA GLU A 132 12.77 -3.02 -26.61
C GLU A 132 12.33 -2.26 -25.37
N VAL A 133 13.18 -2.27 -24.34
CA VAL A 133 13.09 -1.41 -23.15
C VAL A 133 14.10 -0.28 -23.34
N PHE A 134 13.68 0.96 -23.12
CA PHE A 134 14.56 2.13 -23.18
C PHE A 134 15.12 2.48 -21.81
N ALA A 135 16.33 3.04 -21.81
CA ALA A 135 16.94 3.63 -20.63
C ALA A 135 16.04 4.70 -19.98
N GLY A 136 16.09 4.81 -18.65
CA GLY A 136 15.24 5.71 -17.88
C GLY A 136 13.90 5.08 -17.43
N THR A 137 13.55 3.90 -17.94
CA THR A 137 12.37 3.17 -17.46
C THR A 137 12.61 2.64 -16.04
N LYS A 138 11.72 2.96 -15.11
CA LYS A 138 11.72 2.41 -13.74
C LYS A 138 10.74 1.25 -13.66
N ILE A 139 11.24 0.08 -13.26
CA ILE A 139 10.46 -1.15 -13.10
C ILE A 139 10.38 -1.46 -11.62
N CYS A 140 9.16 -1.45 -11.09
CA CYS A 140 8.83 -1.78 -9.72
C CYS A 140 8.10 -3.13 -9.70
N ILE A 141 8.58 -4.08 -8.91
CA ILE A 141 7.93 -5.37 -8.70
C ILE A 141 7.67 -5.51 -7.19
N GLY A 142 6.43 -5.29 -6.77
CA GLY A 142 6.06 -5.21 -5.35
C GLY A 142 6.75 -4.04 -4.63
N ASP A 143 7.65 -4.38 -3.72
CA ASP A 143 8.44 -3.49 -2.85
C ASP A 143 9.79 -3.07 -3.45
N VAL A 144 10.28 -3.79 -4.47
CA VAL A 144 11.60 -3.55 -5.07
C VAL A 144 11.48 -2.80 -6.38
N SER A 145 12.45 -1.91 -6.64
CA SER A 145 12.48 -1.14 -7.89
C SER A 145 13.87 -1.14 -8.51
N MET A 146 13.90 -1.18 -9.84
CA MET A 146 15.11 -1.10 -10.64
C MET A 146 14.93 -0.10 -11.78
N VAL A 147 15.95 0.73 -12.00
CA VAL A 147 15.99 1.65 -13.13
C VAL A 147 16.85 1.03 -14.23
N VAL A 148 16.26 0.94 -15.43
CA VAL A 148 16.95 0.48 -16.63
C VAL A 148 17.95 1.55 -17.06
N LYS A 149 19.25 1.22 -16.99
CA LYS A 149 20.33 2.16 -17.37
C LYS A 149 20.60 2.19 -18.88
N ASN A 150 20.52 1.03 -19.53
CA ASN A 150 20.79 0.87 -20.97
C ASN A 150 19.58 0.24 -21.65
N SER A 151 19.34 0.59 -22.91
CA SER A 151 18.28 -0.03 -23.70
C SER A 151 18.59 -1.49 -23.96
N MET A 152 17.60 -2.36 -23.77
CA MET A 152 17.74 -3.81 -23.92
C MET A 152 16.54 -4.38 -24.68
N LYS A 153 16.71 -5.54 -25.33
CA LYS A 153 15.69 -6.15 -26.17
C LYS A 153 15.37 -7.56 -25.70
N PHE A 154 14.12 -8.00 -25.88
CA PHE A 154 13.68 -9.34 -25.53
C PHE A 154 14.06 -9.72 -24.08
N CYS A 155 13.57 -8.96 -23.11
CA CYS A 155 13.92 -9.13 -21.70
C CYS A 155 12.68 -9.39 -20.86
N LYS A 156 12.85 -10.16 -19.78
CA LYS A 156 11.87 -10.30 -18.70
C LYS A 156 12.45 -9.80 -17.39
N PHE A 157 11.62 -9.18 -16.58
CA PHE A 157 11.96 -8.74 -15.23
C PHE A 157 11.14 -9.51 -14.23
N VAL A 158 11.82 -10.10 -13.25
CA VAL A 158 11.23 -10.93 -12.20
C VAL A 158 11.86 -10.56 -10.86
N LYS A 159 11.08 -10.62 -9.79
CA LYS A 159 11.60 -10.51 -8.43
C LYS A 159 12.27 -11.84 -8.05
N GLN A 160 13.56 -11.79 -7.74
CA GLN A 160 14.33 -12.94 -7.26
C GLN A 160 15.17 -12.52 -6.06
N GLN A 161 15.06 -13.25 -4.94
CA GLN A 161 15.84 -13.01 -3.72
C GLN A 161 15.73 -11.57 -3.17
N GLY A 162 14.57 -10.92 -3.32
CA GLY A 162 14.38 -9.55 -2.85
C GLY A 162 15.00 -8.47 -3.73
N ASP A 163 15.35 -8.81 -4.98
CA ASP A 163 15.81 -7.85 -5.98
C ASP A 163 15.10 -8.08 -7.33
N VAL A 164 14.98 -7.02 -8.13
CA VAL A 164 14.51 -7.15 -9.52
C VAL A 164 15.67 -7.64 -10.37
N LYS A 165 15.59 -8.88 -10.85
CA LYS A 165 16.56 -9.41 -11.81
C LYS A 165 15.97 -9.37 -13.22
N MET A 166 16.81 -8.93 -14.14
CA MET A 166 16.55 -9.10 -15.56
C MET A 166 16.99 -10.50 -15.98
N THR A 167 16.18 -11.15 -16.80
CA THR A 167 16.50 -12.39 -17.49
C THR A 167 16.15 -12.24 -18.97
N ALA A 168 16.79 -12.99 -19.86
CA ALA A 168 16.37 -13.05 -21.25
C ALA A 168 14.95 -13.66 -21.35
N LEU A 169 14.14 -13.14 -22.28
CA LEU A 169 12.80 -13.65 -22.54
C LEU A 169 12.86 -15.07 -23.12
#